data_AF-A0A285UMS6-F1
#
_entry.id   AF-A0A285UMS6-F1
#
_cell.length_a   1.000
_cell.length_b   1.000
_cell.length_c   1.000
_cell.angle_alpha   90.00
_cell.angle_beta   90.00
_cell.angle_gamma   90.00
#
_symmetry.space_group_name_H-M   'P 1'
#
loop_
_entity.id
_entity.type
_entity.pdbx_description
1 polymer ?
#
loop_
_entity_poly.entity_id
_entity_poly.type
_entity_poly.pdbx_seq_one_letter_code
_entity_poly.pdbx_strand_id
1 'polypeptide(L)' 'MKRINKKLLLIVVIIILVIAGLLDLKFEGLFYQMLPESVQSMISNIFNG' A
#
# COMPACT_ATOMS: atom_id res chain seq x y z
N MET A 1 -21.84 -24.87 -1.35
CA MET A 1 -21.22 -23.63 -1.87
C MET A 1 -21.29 -22.55 -0.79
N LYS A 2 -20.19 -22.33 -0.05
CA LYS A 2 -20.15 -21.38 1.08
C LYS A 2 -20.29 -19.97 0.50
N ARG A 3 -21.40 -19.27 0.76
CA ARG A 3 -21.60 -17.88 0.29
C ARG A 3 -20.51 -17.04 0.95
N ILE A 4 -19.43 -16.74 0.22
CA ILE A 4 -18.42 -15.80 0.69
C ILE A 4 -19.16 -14.50 0.96
N ASN A 5 -19.09 -14.04 2.21
CA ASN A 5 -19.79 -12.84 2.61
C ASN A 5 -19.16 -11.67 1.84
N LYS A 6 -19.91 -11.03 0.94
CA LYS A 6 -19.38 -9.95 0.09
C LYS A 6 -18.68 -8.86 0.90
N LYS A 7 -19.19 -8.57 2.10
CA LYS A 7 -18.56 -7.67 3.09
C LYS A 7 -17.18 -8.16 3.54
N LEU A 8 -17.03 -9.46 3.80
CA LEU A 8 -15.77 -10.06 4.24
C LEU A 8 -14.74 -10.07 3.11
N LEU A 9 -15.16 -10.36 1.88
CA LEU A 9 -14.29 -10.27 0.70
C LEU A 9 -13.81 -8.84 0.47
N LEU A 10 -14.69 -7.84 0.61
CA LEU A 10 -14.33 -6.43 0.48
C LEU A 10 -13.27 -6.02 1.51
N ILE A 11 -13.44 -6.43 2.78
CA ILE A 11 -12.46 -6.16 3.84
C ILE A 11 -11.10 -6.76 3.49
N VAL A 12 -11.07 -8.02 3.03
CA VAL A 12 -9.82 -8.70 2.65
C VAL A 12 -9.12 -7.97 1.51
N VAL A 13 -9.86 -7.53 0.48
CA VAL A 13 -9.29 -6.78 -0.64
C VAL A 13 -8.69 -5.44 -0.17
N ILE A 14 -9.39 -4.71 0.69
CA ILE A 14 -8.88 -3.44 1.23
C ILE A 14 -7.57 -3.68 2.01
N ILE A 15 -7.53 -4.71 2.86
CA ILE A 15 -6.32 -5.04 3.62
C ILE A 15 -5.15 -5.37 2.68
N ILE A 16 -5.39 -6.15 1.63
CA ILE A 16 -4.36 -6.49 0.64
C ILE A 16 -3.86 -5.23 -0.08
N LEU A 17 -4.77 -4.33 -0.49
CA LEU A 17 -4.40 -3.08 -1.15
C LEU A 17 -3.57 -2.17 -0.23
N VAL A 18 -3.92 -2.07 1.05
CA VAL A 18 -3.17 -1.28 2.03
C VAL A 18 -1.76 -1.87 2.23
N ILE A 19 -1.65 -3.19 2.40
CA ILE A 19 -0.36 -3.86 2.57
C ILE A 19 0.49 -3.71 1.31
N ALA A 20 -0.09 -3.89 0.12
CA ALA A 20 0.61 -3.73 -1.15
C ALA A 20 1.11 -2.29 -1.34
N GLY A 21 0.29 -1.28 -1.01
CA GLY A 21 0.70 0.12 -1.06
C GLY A 21 1.83 0.44 -0.08
N LEU A 22 1.74 -0.03 1.17
CA LEU A 22 2.81 0.16 2.15
C LEU A 22 4.11 -0.53 1.73
N LEU A 23 4.04 -1.73 1.14
CA LEU A 23 5.19 -2.43 0.61
C LEU A 23 5.81 -1.69 -0.58
N ASP A 24 4.99 -1.19 -1.51
CA ASP A 24 5.48 -0.41 -2.64
C ASP A 24 6.19 0.87 -2.17
N LEU A 25 5.64 1.59 -1.19
CA LEU A 25 6.28 2.77 -0.61
C LEU A 25 7.59 2.47 0.13
N LYS A 26 7.65 1.36 0.88
CA LYS A 26 8.84 0.98 1.65
C LYS A 26 10.01 0.54 0.76
N PHE A 27 9.71 -0.15 -0.33
CA PHE A 27 10.72 -0.72 -1.23
C PHE A 27 10.97 0.13 -2.48
N GLU A 28 10.58 1.40 -2.43
CA GLU A 28 10.74 2.35 -3.54
C GLU A 28 10.17 1.80 -4.87
N GLY A 29 9.00 1.18 -4.78
CA GLY A 29 8.29 0.54 -5.88
C GLY A 29 7.73 1.52 -6.91
N LEU A 30 6.92 1.00 -7.83
CA LEU A 30 6.47 1.76 -9.00
C LEU A 30 5.62 2.98 -8.62
N PHE A 31 4.72 2.83 -7.65
CA PHE A 31 3.91 3.97 -7.20
C PHE A 31 4.76 4.98 -6.46
N TYR A 32 5.71 4.52 -5.63
CA TYR A 32 6.66 5.40 -4.96
C TYR A 32 7.48 6.25 -5.94
N GLN A 33 8.01 5.64 -6.99
CA GLN A 33 8.81 6.33 -8.02
C GLN A 33 8.00 7.33 -8.84
N MET A 34 6.69 7.11 -8.99
CA MET A 34 5.77 8.04 -9.64
C MET A 34 5.40 9.26 -8.76
N LEU A 35 5.70 9.22 -7.46
CA LEU A 35 5.46 10.35 -6.58
C LEU A 35 6.47 11.48 -6.86
N PRO A 36 6.13 12.74 -6.57
CA PRO A 36 7.09 13.84 -6.63
C PRO A 36 8.24 13.66 -5.62
N GLU A 37 9.43 14.16 -5.94
CA GLU A 37 10.63 14.04 -5.09
C GLU A 37 10.44 14.54 -3.65
N SER A 38 9.65 15.60 -3.46
CA SER A 38 9.33 16.13 -2.12
C SER A 38 8.55 15.12 -1.26
N VAL A 39 7.65 14.35 -1.88
CA VAL A 39 6.85 13.32 -1.23
C VAL A 39 7.69 12.06 -1.00
N GLN A 40 8.53 11.68 -1.98
CA GLN A 40 9.47 10.59 -1.83
C GLN A 40 10.41 10.83 -0.63
N SER A 41 11.06 12.00 -0.57
CA SER A 41 11.94 12.38 0.55
C SER A 41 11.22 12.34 1.91
N MET A 42 9.98 12.85 1.98
CA MET A 42 9.17 12.75 3.19
C MET A 42 8.90 11.30 3.60
N ILE A 43 8.56 10.44 2.65
CA ILE A 43 8.29 9.01 2.89
C ILE A 43 9.58 8.25 3.27
N SER A 44 10.70 8.48 2.58
CA SER A 44 12.01 7.93 2.95
C SER A 44 12.36 8.27 4.39
N ASN A 45 12.15 9.52 4.81
CA ASN A 45 12.44 9.94 6.18
C ASN A 45 11.54 9.25 7.21
N ILE A 46 10.31 8.87 6.85
CA ILE A 46 9.39 8.12 7.73
C ILE A 46 9.80 6.64 7.84
N PHE A 47 10.30 6.03 6.76
CA PHE A 47 10.66 4.61 6.73
C PHE A 47 12.11 4.32 7.13
N ASN A 48 13.02 5.28 6.94
CA ASN A 48 14.45 5.16 7.25
C ASN A 48 14.88 5.97 8.49
N GLY A 49 13.94 6.71 9.09
CA GLY A 49 14.12 7.44 10.35
C GLY A 49 14.06 6.56 11.59
#